data_AF-A0A820C7H6-F1
#
_entry.id   AF-A0A820C7H6-F1
#
_cell.length_a   1.000
_cell.length_b   1.000
_cell.length_c   1.000
_cell.angle_alpha   90.00
_cell.angle_beta   90.00
_cell.angle_gamma   90.00
#
_symmetry.space_group_name_H-M   'P 1'
#
loop_
_entity.id
_entity.type
_entity.pdbx_description
1 polymer ?
#
loop_
_entity_poly.entity_id
_entity_poly.type
_entity_poly.pdbx_seq_one_letter_code
_entity_poly.pdbx_strand_id
1 'polypeptide(L)'
;RIVAPCALSFLGLAAFDRWACTSRSARIRKLSSIRIAHCIVSITVIFWSLVSILYLIFYDLIPPTYTCGLTNDLFQKITNFFLAPILGAIFPLIILIVFGILTYRNLHLMTTINGQQQSVPTRLSIWERQITRMMIIQTLLNVSCTLPQCIFLIYTIATVQQ
;
A
#
# COMPACT_ATOMS: atom_id res chain seq x y z
N ARG A 1 14.79 1.51 6.09
CA ARG A 1 14.24 1.90 4.76
C ARG A 1 13.21 0.89 4.19
N ILE A 2 13.18 -0.38 4.65
CA ILE A 2 12.36 -1.46 4.06
C ILE A 2 10.96 -1.60 4.70
N VAL A 3 10.81 -1.17 5.96
CA VAL A 3 9.55 -1.32 6.71
C VAL A 3 8.40 -0.51 6.09
N ALA A 4 8.67 0.70 5.60
CA ALA A 4 7.68 1.57 4.98
C ALA A 4 7.04 0.96 3.70
N PRO A 5 7.80 0.52 2.68
CA PRO A 5 7.21 -0.02 1.45
C PRO A 5 6.46 -1.36 1.67
N CYS A 6 6.92 -2.17 2.62
CA CYS A 6 6.21 -3.37 3.04
C CYS A 6 4.84 -3.04 3.66
N ALA A 7 4.80 -2.10 4.61
CA ALA A 7 3.55 -1.65 5.23
C ALA A 7 2.57 -1.04 4.20
N LEU A 8 3.08 -0.23 3.27
CA LEU A 8 2.28 0.38 2.20
C LEU A 8 1.69 -0.67 1.23
N SER A 9 2.42 -1.77 0.99
CA SER A 9 1.90 -2.88 0.19
C SER A 9 0.71 -3.56 0.87
N PHE A 10 0.80 -3.83 2.18
CA PHE A 10 -0.32 -4.38 2.95
C PHE A 10 -1.52 -3.44 3.01
N LEU A 11 -1.26 -2.13 3.10
CA LEU A 11 -2.31 -1.12 3.03
C LEU A 11 -3.01 -1.13 1.67
N GLY A 12 -2.26 -1.22 0.58
CA GLY A 12 -2.83 -1.37 -0.76
C GLY A 12 -3.69 -2.63 -0.90
N LEU A 13 -3.22 -3.77 -0.38
CA LEU A 13 -3.96 -5.02 -0.37
C LEU A 13 -5.24 -4.95 0.46
N ALA A 14 -5.19 -4.31 1.63
CA ALA A 14 -6.38 -4.07 2.44
C ALA A 14 -7.41 -3.20 1.68
N ALA A 15 -6.96 -2.28 0.81
CA ALA A 15 -7.84 -1.35 0.12
C ALA A 15 -8.54 -2.07 -1.02
N PHE A 16 -7.79 -2.91 -1.72
CA PHE A 16 -8.32 -3.84 -2.70
C PHE A 16 -9.36 -4.79 -2.08
N ASP A 17 -9.04 -5.39 -0.93
CA ASP A 17 -9.94 -6.31 -0.23
C ASP A 17 -11.26 -5.62 0.17
N ARG A 18 -11.17 -4.39 0.70
CA ARG A 18 -12.34 -3.56 1.04
C ARG A 18 -13.17 -3.20 -0.17
N TRP A 19 -12.52 -2.82 -1.27
CA TRP A 19 -13.22 -2.57 -2.53
C TRP A 19 -13.92 -3.83 -3.04
N ALA A 20 -13.25 -4.99 -2.97
CA ALA A 20 -13.79 -6.25 -3.43
C ALA A 20 -15.01 -6.69 -2.59
N CYS A 21 -14.95 -6.54 -1.27
CA CYS A 21 -16.08 -6.76 -0.36
C CYS A 21 -17.29 -5.87 -0.69
N THR A 22 -17.06 -4.58 -0.93
CA THR A 22 -18.12 -3.59 -1.19
C THR A 22 -18.64 -3.62 -2.63
N SER A 23 -18.01 -4.40 -3.52
CA SER A 23 -18.44 -4.53 -4.91
C SER A 23 -19.76 -5.30 -5.03
N ARG A 24 -20.62 -4.85 -5.95
CA ARG A 24 -21.91 -5.52 -6.24
C ARG A 24 -21.74 -6.86 -6.95
N SER A 25 -20.65 -7.04 -7.68
CA SER A 25 -20.39 -8.26 -8.43
C SER A 25 -19.97 -9.40 -7.51
N ALA A 26 -20.73 -10.50 -7.51
CA ALA A 26 -20.39 -11.70 -6.75
C ALA A 26 -19.02 -12.29 -7.14
N ARG A 27 -18.61 -12.13 -8.40
CA ARG A 27 -17.28 -12.56 -8.89
C ARG A 27 -16.15 -11.76 -8.23
N ILE A 28 -16.33 -10.45 -8.09
CA ILE A 28 -15.34 -9.57 -7.46
C ILE A 28 -15.33 -9.82 -5.94
N ARG A 29 -16.49 -9.99 -5.31
CA ARG A 29 -16.57 -10.32 -3.88
C ARG A 29 -15.87 -11.63 -3.52
N LYS A 30 -15.89 -12.62 -4.43
CA LYS A 30 -15.16 -13.89 -4.25
C LYS A 30 -13.63 -13.69 -4.17
N LEU A 31 -13.07 -12.61 -4.74
CA LEU A 31 -11.65 -12.29 -4.63
C LEU A 31 -11.23 -11.94 -3.19
N SER A 32 -12.16 -11.41 -2.38
CA SER A 32 -11.96 -11.15 -0.94
C SER A 32 -12.18 -12.41 -0.07
N SER A 33 -12.13 -13.60 -0.67
CA SER A 33 -12.20 -14.83 0.12
C SER A 33 -10.95 -15.03 0.98
N ILE A 34 -11.12 -15.54 2.20
CA ILE A 34 -10.02 -15.78 3.15
C ILE A 34 -8.88 -16.62 2.57
N ARG A 35 -9.20 -17.58 1.68
CA ARG A 35 -8.20 -18.43 1.01
C ARG A 35 -7.31 -17.62 0.06
N ILE A 36 -7.92 -16.71 -0.72
CA ILE A 36 -7.18 -15.83 -1.63
C ILE A 36 -6.39 -14.80 -0.84
N ALA A 37 -6.98 -14.22 0.21
CA ALA A 37 -6.29 -13.28 1.09
C ALA A 37 -5.04 -13.89 1.71
N HIS A 38 -5.12 -15.10 2.27
CA HIS A 38 -3.94 -15.80 2.81
C HIS A 38 -2.89 -16.08 1.74
N CYS A 39 -3.29 -16.47 0.52
CA CYS A 39 -2.36 -16.68 -0.59
C CYS A 39 -1.61 -15.39 -0.95
N ILE A 40 -2.34 -14.29 -1.15
CA ILE A 40 -1.74 -13.00 -1.53
C ILE A 40 -0.84 -12.46 -0.41
N VAL A 41 -1.28 -12.53 0.85
CA VAL A 41 -0.48 -12.12 2.01
C VAL A 41 0.80 -12.95 2.10
N SER A 42 0.72 -14.27 1.93
CA SER A 42 1.89 -15.15 1.97
C SER A 42 2.89 -14.81 0.86
N ILE A 43 2.43 -14.63 -0.37
CA ILE A 43 3.28 -14.20 -1.50
C ILE A 43 3.94 -12.86 -1.20
N THR A 44 3.19 -11.91 -0.65
CA THR A 44 3.69 -10.57 -0.31
C THR A 44 4.77 -10.63 0.77
N VAL A 45 4.56 -11.41 1.83
CA VAL A 45 5.55 -11.62 2.89
C VAL A 45 6.82 -12.24 2.31
N ILE A 46 6.71 -13.31 1.52
CA ILE A 46 7.85 -13.98 0.90
C ILE A 46 8.65 -13.00 0.03
N PHE A 47 7.97 -12.22 -0.81
CA PHE A 47 8.60 -11.22 -1.66
C PHE A 47 9.40 -10.19 -0.84
N TRP A 48 8.78 -9.60 0.18
CA TRP A 48 9.45 -8.60 1.02
C TRP A 48 10.56 -9.20 1.89
N SER A 49 10.44 -10.46 2.31
CA SER A 49 11.50 -11.19 3.00
C SER A 49 12.72 -11.40 2.10
N LEU A 50 12.52 -11.81 0.84
CA LEU A 50 13.62 -11.96 -0.13
C LEU A 50 14.34 -10.63 -0.38
N VAL A 51 13.58 -9.55 -0.58
CA VAL A 51 14.15 -8.20 -0.70
C VAL A 51 14.95 -7.83 0.54
N SER A 52 14.43 -8.13 1.74
CA SER A 52 15.11 -7.82 3.00
C SER A 52 16.43 -8.57 3.16
N ILE A 53 16.50 -9.82 2.71
CA ILE A 53 17.74 -10.61 2.70
C ILE A 53 18.78 -9.95 1.77
N LEU A 54 18.38 -9.46 0.60
CA LEU A 54 19.30 -8.77 -0.31
C LEU A 54 19.86 -7.49 0.33
N TYR A 55 19.04 -6.72 1.04
CA TYR A 55 19.54 -5.60 1.83
C TYR A 55 20.55 -6.06 2.88
N LEU A 56 20.29 -7.14 3.61
CA LEU A 56 21.21 -7.64 4.63
C LEU A 56 22.57 -8.04 4.05
N ILE A 57 22.61 -8.54 2.81
CA ILE A 57 23.84 -8.93 2.12
C ILE A 57 24.62 -7.72 1.57
N PHE A 58 23.92 -6.74 1.00
CA PHE A 58 24.56 -5.63 0.27
C PHE A 58 24.67 -4.32 1.06
N TYR A 59 24.12 -4.24 2.27
CA TYR A 59 24.37 -3.12 3.18
C TYR A 59 25.67 -3.34 3.93
N ASP A 60 26.57 -2.38 3.85
CA ASP A 60 27.82 -2.40 4.61
C ASP A 60 28.18 -0.99 5.11
N LEU A 61 29.18 -0.90 5.98
CA LEU A 61 29.77 0.35 6.41
C LEU A 61 30.83 0.79 5.38
N ILE A 62 30.62 1.94 4.78
CA ILE A 62 31.52 2.51 3.77
C ILE A 62 32.54 3.44 4.47
N PRO A 63 33.84 3.13 4.48
CA PRO A 63 34.89 4.02 5.00
C PRO A 63 35.11 5.22 4.07
N PRO A 64 35.65 6.36 4.55
CA PRO A 64 36.18 6.63 5.90
C PRO A 64 35.15 7.20 6.88
N THR A 65 33.98 7.63 6.39
CA THR A 65 32.91 8.21 7.22
C THR A 65 32.07 7.16 7.94
N TYR A 66 32.33 5.86 7.71
CA TYR A 66 31.60 4.72 8.28
C TYR A 66 30.08 4.88 8.13
N THR A 67 29.66 5.33 6.94
CA THR A 67 28.25 5.49 6.64
C THR A 67 27.66 4.18 6.13
N CYS A 68 26.47 3.82 6.63
CA CYS A 68 25.80 2.60 6.18
C CYS A 68 25.17 2.84 4.80
N GLY A 69 25.68 2.13 3.79
CA GLY A 69 25.27 2.27 2.42
C GLY A 69 25.21 0.95 1.68
N LEU A 70 24.63 1.00 0.48
CA LEU A 70 24.66 -0.14 -0.44
C LEU A 70 26.01 -0.18 -1.14
N THR A 71 26.71 -1.30 -1.05
CA THR A 71 28.04 -1.49 -1.66
C THR A 71 27.96 -1.94 -3.12
N ASN A 72 26.84 -2.52 -3.53
CA ASN A 72 26.64 -2.99 -4.88
C ASN A 72 25.93 -1.94 -5.74
N ASP A 73 26.63 -1.39 -6.73
CA ASP A 73 26.13 -0.33 -7.62
C ASP A 73 24.85 -0.72 -8.37
N LEU A 74 24.74 -1.97 -8.83
CA LEU A 74 23.57 -2.44 -9.55
C LEU A 74 22.36 -2.48 -8.61
N PHE A 75 22.51 -3.06 -7.42
CA PHE A 75 21.44 -3.16 -6.45
C PHE A 75 21.05 -1.79 -5.88
N GLN A 76 22.01 -0.86 -5.76
CA GLN A 76 21.76 0.53 -5.41
C GLN A 76 20.93 1.25 -6.47
N LYS A 77 21.25 1.08 -7.76
CA LYS A 77 20.43 1.63 -8.86
C LYS A 77 19.02 1.06 -8.86
N ILE A 78 18.87 -0.26 -8.76
CA ILE A 78 17.54 -0.92 -8.70
C ILE A 78 16.74 -0.40 -7.50
N THR A 79 17.37 -0.29 -6.34
CA THR A 79 16.73 0.24 -5.13
C THR A 79 16.26 1.68 -5.31
N ASN A 80 17.14 2.57 -5.77
CA ASN A 80 16.88 4.00 -5.80
C ASN A 80 15.93 4.41 -6.93
N PHE A 81 15.96 3.73 -8.08
CA PHE A 81 15.15 4.08 -9.24
C PHE A 81 13.87 3.26 -9.38
N PHE A 82 13.83 2.04 -8.85
CA PHE A 82 12.69 1.14 -9.01
C PHE A 82 12.03 0.79 -7.69
N LEU A 83 12.77 0.17 -6.76
CA LEU A 83 12.19 -0.40 -5.55
C LEU A 83 11.60 0.66 -4.61
N ALA A 84 12.34 1.75 -4.36
CA ALA A 84 11.92 2.81 -3.46
C ALA A 84 10.84 3.73 -4.06
N PRO A 85 11.01 4.34 -5.24
CA PRO A 85 10.01 5.27 -5.77
C PRO A 85 8.78 4.56 -6.35
N ILE A 86 8.96 3.49 -7.11
CA ILE A 86 7.85 2.85 -7.84
C ILE A 86 7.10 1.91 -6.90
N LEU A 87 7.76 0.86 -6.40
CA LEU A 87 7.10 -0.11 -5.51
C LEU A 87 6.84 0.47 -4.11
N GLY A 88 7.73 1.33 -3.61
CA GLY A 88 7.65 1.84 -2.26
C GLY A 88 6.78 3.07 -2.06
N ALA A 89 6.39 3.75 -3.13
CA ALA A 89 5.56 4.95 -3.01
C ALA A 89 4.47 5.02 -4.07
N ILE A 90 4.82 5.14 -5.36
CA ILE A 90 3.86 5.47 -6.43
C ILE A 90 2.80 4.37 -6.57
N PHE A 91 3.22 3.10 -6.67
CA PHE A 91 2.32 1.98 -6.87
C PHE A 91 1.30 1.80 -5.73
N PRO A 92 1.71 1.70 -4.44
CA PRO A 92 0.74 1.59 -3.35
C PRO A 92 -0.14 2.83 -3.21
N LEU A 93 0.38 4.04 -3.50
CA LEU A 93 -0.42 5.27 -3.52
C LEU A 93 -1.55 5.21 -4.55
N ILE A 94 -1.24 4.82 -5.79
CA ILE A 94 -2.23 4.71 -6.86
C ILE A 94 -3.30 3.69 -6.47
N ILE A 95 -2.89 2.52 -5.97
CA ILE A 95 -3.81 1.47 -5.48
C ILE A 95 -4.71 2.03 -4.38
N LEU A 96 -4.14 2.67 -3.36
CA LEU A 96 -4.89 3.23 -2.24
C LEU A 96 -5.90 4.29 -2.68
N ILE A 97 -5.52 5.19 -3.59
CA ILE A 97 -6.40 6.26 -4.09
C ILE A 97 -7.52 5.65 -4.93
N VAL A 98 -7.19 4.79 -5.90
CA VAL A 98 -8.17 4.17 -6.80
C VAL A 98 -9.16 3.34 -5.99
N PHE A 99 -8.69 2.36 -5.22
CA PHE A 99 -9.59 1.50 -4.45
C PHE A 99 -10.29 2.23 -3.31
N GLY A 100 -9.67 3.25 -2.72
CA GLY A 100 -10.33 4.14 -1.75
C GLY A 100 -11.54 4.87 -2.35
N ILE A 101 -11.36 5.49 -3.52
CA ILE A 101 -12.45 6.18 -4.25
C ILE A 101 -13.55 5.18 -4.66
N LEU A 102 -13.18 4.04 -5.23
CA LEU A 102 -14.17 3.04 -5.66
C LEU A 102 -14.95 2.49 -4.45
N THR A 103 -14.29 2.25 -3.33
CA THR A 103 -14.93 1.82 -2.07
C THR A 103 -15.92 2.88 -1.58
N TYR A 104 -15.52 4.15 -1.57
CA TYR A 104 -16.40 5.27 -1.18
C TYR A 104 -17.64 5.36 -2.08
N ARG A 105 -17.46 5.24 -3.40
CA ARG A 105 -18.57 5.24 -4.37
C ARG A 105 -19.52 4.06 -4.13
N ASN A 106 -18.99 2.86 -3.93
CA ASN A 106 -19.79 1.66 -3.69
C ASN A 106 -20.62 1.78 -2.40
N LEU A 107 -20.03 2.29 -1.32
CA LEU A 107 -20.71 2.54 -0.06
C LEU A 107 -21.82 3.58 -0.19
N HIS A 108 -21.55 4.72 -0.84
CA HIS A 108 -22.57 5.75 -1.06
C HIS A 108 -23.75 5.20 -1.85
N LEU A 109 -23.46 4.44 -2.92
CA LEU A 109 -24.48 3.80 -3.74
C LEU A 109 -25.29 2.73 -2.99
N MET A 110 -24.67 1.99 -2.06
CA MET A 110 -25.40 1.05 -1.18
C MET A 110 -26.29 1.78 -0.18
N THR A 111 -25.82 2.87 0.43
CA THR A 111 -26.62 3.66 1.37
C THR A 111 -27.81 4.35 0.69
N THR A 112 -27.67 4.84 -0.54
CA THR A 112 -28.78 5.47 -1.28
C THR A 112 -29.86 4.45 -1.68
N ILE A 113 -29.46 3.23 -2.08
CA ILE A 113 -30.42 2.18 -2.46
C ILE A 113 -31.09 1.56 -1.22
N ASN A 114 -30.32 1.23 -0.19
CA ASN A 114 -30.86 0.60 1.02
C ASN A 114 -31.61 1.58 1.92
N GLY A 115 -31.40 2.89 1.77
CA GLY A 115 -32.16 3.94 2.45
C GLY A 115 -33.66 3.93 2.13
N GLN A 116 -34.09 3.22 1.07
CA GLN A 116 -35.50 3.00 0.77
C GLN A 116 -36.06 1.65 1.27
N GLN A 117 -35.21 0.71 1.73
CA GLN A 117 -35.63 -0.68 2.00
C GLN A 117 -35.19 -1.30 3.34
N GLN A 118 -34.22 -0.72 4.06
CA GLN A 118 -33.74 -1.29 5.34
C GLN A 118 -33.73 -0.23 6.45
N SER A 119 -34.75 -0.28 7.29
CA SER A 119 -34.94 0.57 8.48
C SER A 119 -34.01 0.23 9.66
N VAL A 120 -33.17 -0.81 9.57
CA VAL A 120 -32.27 -1.22 10.67
C VAL A 120 -30.86 -1.53 10.14
N PRO A 121 -29.84 -0.70 10.43
CA PRO A 121 -28.46 -1.05 10.13
C PRO A 121 -28.03 -2.24 11.00
N THR A 122 -27.66 -3.35 10.36
CA THR A 122 -27.06 -4.50 11.07
C THR A 122 -25.74 -4.09 11.73
N ARG A 123 -25.37 -4.73 12.86
CA ARG A 123 -24.08 -4.47 13.53
C ARG A 123 -22.91 -4.61 12.55
N LEU A 124 -22.96 -5.59 11.65
CA LEU A 124 -21.94 -5.84 10.64
C LEU A 124 -21.69 -4.61 9.74
N SER A 125 -22.74 -3.93 9.27
CA SER A 125 -22.58 -2.74 8.39
C SER A 125 -21.98 -1.54 9.12
N ILE A 126 -22.21 -1.42 10.44
CA ILE A 126 -21.59 -0.37 11.25
C ILE A 126 -20.08 -0.62 11.37
N TRP A 127 -19.67 -1.86 11.63
CA TRP A 127 -18.25 -2.25 11.67
C TRP A 127 -17.58 -2.02 10.31
N GLU A 128 -18.21 -2.40 9.20
CA GLU A 128 -17.67 -2.16 7.86
C GLU A 128 -17.47 -0.66 7.57
N ARG A 129 -18.41 0.19 8.00
CA ARG A 129 -18.32 1.64 7.84
C ARG A 129 -17.20 2.24 8.69
N GLN A 130 -17.03 1.76 9.93
CA GLN A 130 -15.94 2.16 10.80
C GLN A 130 -14.58 1.79 10.22
N ILE A 131 -14.43 0.55 9.73
CA ILE A 131 -13.16 0.09 9.15
C ILE A 131 -12.85 0.85 7.86
N THR A 132 -13.86 1.12 7.03
CA THR A 132 -13.66 1.94 5.83
C THR A 132 -13.25 3.36 6.16
N ARG A 133 -13.87 3.99 7.17
CA ARG A 133 -13.50 5.32 7.62
C ARG A 133 -12.07 5.35 8.16
N MET A 134 -11.68 4.37 8.97
CA MET A 134 -10.31 4.21 9.44
C MET A 134 -9.35 4.11 8.25
N MET A 135 -9.70 3.33 7.24
CA MET A 135 -8.88 3.12 6.07
C MET A 135 -8.69 4.40 5.24
N ILE A 136 -9.75 5.18 5.03
CA ILE A 136 -9.68 6.47 4.32
C ILE A 136 -8.77 7.44 5.07
N ILE A 137 -8.91 7.54 6.39
CA ILE A 137 -8.05 8.40 7.22
C ILE A 137 -6.58 7.95 7.10
N GLN A 138 -6.34 6.65 7.19
CA GLN A 138 -5.01 6.08 7.07
C GLN A 138 -4.41 6.33 5.67
N THR A 139 -5.20 6.26 4.61
CA THR A 139 -4.79 6.63 3.25
C THR A 139 -4.40 8.10 3.17
N LEU A 140 -5.25 9.01 3.68
CA LEU A 140 -4.97 10.45 3.66
C LEU A 140 -3.70 10.81 4.43
N LEU A 141 -3.51 10.23 5.61
CA LEU A 141 -2.31 10.42 6.41
C LEU A 141 -1.06 9.90 5.69
N ASN A 142 -1.13 8.70 5.10
CA ASN A 142 -0.01 8.16 4.33
C ASN A 142 0.32 9.01 3.11
N VAL A 143 -0.68 9.49 2.37
CA VAL A 143 -0.47 10.39 1.23
C VAL A 143 0.26 11.66 1.67
N SER A 144 -0.25 12.31 2.72
CA SER A 144 0.33 13.55 3.26
C SER A 144 1.75 13.37 3.81
N CYS A 145 2.05 12.24 4.44
CA CYS A 145 3.39 11.96 4.97
C CYS A 145 4.39 11.49 3.89
N THR A 146 3.92 10.75 2.89
CA THR A 146 4.80 10.15 1.87
C THR A 146 5.10 11.13 0.73
N LEU A 147 4.17 12.03 0.41
CA LEU A 147 4.35 13.05 -0.65
C LEU A 147 5.63 13.89 -0.46
N PRO A 148 5.88 14.53 0.70
CA PRO A 148 7.10 15.30 0.93
C PRO A 148 8.37 14.46 0.74
N GLN A 149 8.31 13.21 1.18
CA GLN A 149 9.44 12.29 1.13
C GLN A 149 9.74 11.83 -0.30
N CYS A 150 8.71 11.63 -1.12
CA CYS A 150 8.86 11.39 -2.56
C CYS A 150 9.45 12.58 -3.29
N ILE A 151 8.94 13.79 -3.01
CA ILE A 151 9.44 15.03 -3.62
C ILE A 151 10.92 15.21 -3.27
N PHE A 152 11.29 15.03 -2.00
CA PHE A 152 12.67 15.10 -1.56
C PHE A 152 13.55 14.05 -2.27
N LEU A 153 13.10 12.80 -2.35
CA LEU A 153 13.84 11.73 -3.01
C LEU A 153 14.09 12.04 -4.50
N ILE A 154 13.07 12.48 -5.22
CA ILE A 154 13.18 12.85 -6.64
C ILE A 154 14.14 14.03 -6.80
N TYR A 155 14.03 15.03 -5.94
CA TYR A 155 14.91 16.20 -5.96
C TYR A 155 16.37 15.79 -5.73
N THR A 156 16.65 14.95 -4.74
CA THR A 156 18.01 14.44 -4.46
C THR A 156 18.57 13.62 -5.62
N ILE A 157 17.77 12.74 -6.22
CA ILE A 157 18.22 11.95 -7.40
C ILE A 157 18.55 12.88 -8.56
N ALA A 158 17.73 13.91 -8.81
CA ALA A 158 17.93 14.84 -9.90
C ALA A 158 19.16 15.76 -9.70
N THR A 159 19.45 16.16 -8.46
CA THR A 159 20.58 17.08 -8.16
C THR A 159 21.91 16.36 -7.96
N VAL A 160 21.92 15.11 -7.48
CA VAL A 160 23.18 14.36 -7.23
C VAL A 160 23.74 13.70 -8.51
N GLN A 161 23.00 13.72 -9.62
CA GLN A 161 23.49 13.26 -10.94
C GLN A 161 24.11 14.35 -11.82
N GLN A 162 24.23 15.60 -11.34
CA GLN A 162 25.05 16.66 -11.96
C GLN A 162 26.36 16.83 -11.21
#